data_AF-A0A259HD94-F1
#
_entry.id   AF-A0A259HD94-F1
#
_cell.length_a   1.000
_cell.length_b   1.000
_cell.length_c   1.000
_cell.angle_alpha   90.00
_cell.angle_beta   90.00
_cell.angle_gamma   90.00
#
_symmetry.space_group_name_H-M   'P 1'
#
loop_
_entity.id
_entity.type
_entity.pdbx_description
1 polymer ?
#
loop_
_entity_poly.entity_id
_entity_poly.type
_entity_poly.pdbx_seq_one_letter_code
_entity_poly.pdbx_strand_id
1 'polypeptide(L)'
;MQTLEQHIEDLGLLYYEYNPKTHTFEPDKNYSKEVLYFELINITHLLSSQGVTFFVQDDKTIVISKSRSLWSKIKRSVQKHFEEKKNSKMNIYILNDKKVKWAQNLPVFAIQPIQQTINLEAYDALIFTSKNAIYAIDALDKTWKKKPAYVIAPQTAKIVKQLKGTLKFAGKEKHGNGFASELKEKLKKQKVLYIRGAEVVSDLVNILNSSEIVCDELIVYETICREFSNKIILPKNATIIFSSPSTIKCFLANCDWDESFKAIAIGKTTAQFFPPHITPIVADTTSLESCVKKAIEINA
;
A
#
# COMPACT_ATOMS: atom_id res chain seq x y z
N MET A 1 -5.97 19.71 23.55
CA MET A 1 -7.12 19.33 22.70
C MET A 1 -6.54 18.67 21.46
N GLN A 2 -6.75 17.36 21.27
CA GLN A 2 -6.26 16.67 20.07
C GLN A 2 -7.03 17.16 18.83
N THR A 3 -6.37 17.24 17.67
CA THR A 3 -7.05 17.59 16.41
C THR A 3 -7.96 16.45 15.95
N LEU A 4 -8.96 16.71 15.10
CA LEU A 4 -9.79 15.66 14.50
C LEU A 4 -8.92 14.61 13.79
N GLU A 5 -7.82 15.05 13.16
CA GLU A 5 -6.87 14.18 12.47
C GLU A 5 -6.18 13.19 13.44
N GLN A 6 -5.77 13.62 14.63
CA GLN A 6 -5.21 12.73 15.65
C GLN A 6 -6.21 11.66 16.09
N HIS A 7 -7.48 12.04 16.29
CA HIS A 7 -8.51 11.06 16.65
C HIS A 7 -8.81 10.07 15.51
N ILE A 8 -8.71 10.51 14.24
CA ILE A 8 -8.86 9.64 13.08
C ILE A 8 -7.72 8.61 13.02
N GLU A 9 -6.49 9.02 13.30
CA GLU A 9 -5.34 8.11 13.35
C GLU A 9 -5.47 7.05 14.45
N ASP A 10 -6.10 7.39 15.57
CA ASP A 10 -6.31 6.48 16.69
C ASP A 10 -7.39 5.42 16.42
N LEU A 11 -8.26 5.63 15.43
CA LEU A 11 -9.25 4.62 15.01
C LEU A 11 -8.60 3.37 14.38
N GLY A 12 -7.35 3.47 13.90
CA GLY A 12 -6.65 2.34 13.28
C GLY A 12 -7.39 1.75 12.08
N LEU A 13 -8.04 2.61 11.28
CA LEU A 13 -8.88 2.20 10.15
C LEU A 13 -8.08 1.35 9.15
N LEU A 14 -8.64 0.18 8.82
CA LEU A 14 -8.16 -0.69 7.77
C LEU A 14 -8.92 -0.40 6.46
N TYR A 15 -10.24 -0.35 6.51
CA TYR A 15 -11.14 -0.36 5.35
C TYR A 15 -11.63 1.00 4.89
N TYR A 16 -11.38 2.07 5.65
CA TYR A 16 -11.63 3.45 5.26
C TYR A 16 -10.34 4.27 5.20
N GLU A 17 -10.25 5.14 4.20
CA GLU A 17 -9.16 6.12 4.09
C GLU A 17 -9.72 7.54 4.21
N TYR A 18 -9.12 8.37 5.08
CA TYR A 18 -9.49 9.77 5.20
C TYR A 18 -8.72 10.61 4.17
N ASN A 19 -9.47 11.34 3.34
CA ASN A 19 -8.95 12.27 2.35
C ASN A 19 -9.10 13.71 2.87
N PRO A 20 -8.00 14.35 3.33
CA PRO A 20 -8.05 15.68 3.93
C PRO A 20 -8.37 16.78 2.90
N LYS A 21 -8.09 16.56 1.60
CA LYS A 21 -8.37 17.55 0.54
C LYS A 21 -9.87 17.67 0.26
N THR A 22 -10.61 16.57 0.37
CA THR A 22 -12.05 16.50 0.10
C THR A 22 -12.89 16.42 1.37
N HIS A 23 -12.26 16.27 2.54
CA HIS A 23 -12.90 16.02 3.83
C HIS A 23 -13.86 14.81 3.78
N THR A 24 -13.38 13.71 3.18
CA THR A 24 -14.16 12.47 3.02
C THR A 24 -13.46 11.27 3.60
N PHE A 25 -14.23 10.32 4.14
CA PHE A 25 -13.77 8.95 4.34
C PHE A 25 -14.25 8.10 3.18
N GLU A 26 -13.30 7.54 2.44
CA GLU A 26 -13.55 6.72 1.26
C GLU A 26 -13.43 5.24 1.64
N PRO A 27 -14.48 4.41 1.42
CA PRO A 27 -14.40 2.98 1.70
C PRO A 27 -13.59 2.23 0.65
N ASP A 28 -12.87 1.21 1.08
CA ASP A 28 -12.21 0.25 0.20
C ASP A 28 -13.27 -0.64 -0.49
N LYS A 29 -13.58 -0.27 -1.74
CA LYS A 29 -14.63 -0.90 -2.56
C LYS A 29 -14.37 -2.37 -2.92
N ASN A 30 -13.20 -2.91 -2.56
CA ASN A 30 -12.89 -4.32 -2.76
C ASN A 30 -13.48 -5.23 -1.67
N TYR A 31 -14.08 -4.67 -0.61
CA TYR A 31 -14.62 -5.42 0.52
C TYR A 31 -16.15 -5.33 0.60
N SER A 32 -16.76 -6.36 1.18
CA SER A 32 -18.21 -6.44 1.31
C SER A 32 -18.73 -5.39 2.31
N LYS A 33 -20.01 -5.03 2.19
CA LYS A 33 -20.63 -4.00 3.05
C LYS A 33 -20.59 -4.39 4.53
N GLU A 34 -20.63 -5.69 4.83
CA GLU A 34 -20.56 -6.23 6.18
C GLU A 34 -19.19 -5.97 6.82
N VAL A 35 -18.09 -6.13 6.05
CA VAL A 35 -16.73 -5.86 6.51
C VAL A 35 -16.54 -4.36 6.78
N LEU A 36 -17.07 -3.50 5.90
CA LEU A 36 -16.98 -2.05 6.03
C LEU A 36 -17.78 -1.50 7.22
N TYR A 37 -18.83 -2.19 7.65
CA TYR A 37 -19.81 -1.68 8.60
C TYR A 37 -19.22 -1.32 9.97
N PHE A 38 -18.27 -2.10 10.48
CA PHE A 38 -17.65 -1.84 11.78
C PHE A 38 -16.88 -0.52 11.81
N GLU A 39 -16.08 -0.25 10.78
CA GLU A 39 -15.35 1.02 10.71
C GLU A 39 -16.27 2.19 10.41
N LEU A 40 -17.31 1.98 9.59
CA LEU A 40 -18.35 3.00 9.39
C LEU A 40 -18.96 3.45 10.72
N ILE A 41 -19.28 2.52 11.63
CA ILE A 41 -19.78 2.84 12.98
C ILE A 41 -18.74 3.62 13.78
N ASN A 42 -17.49 3.16 13.81
CA ASN A 42 -16.43 3.84 14.57
C ASN A 42 -16.19 5.27 14.09
N ILE A 43 -16.14 5.48 12.78
CA ILE A 43 -15.95 6.81 12.19
C ILE A 43 -17.14 7.72 12.50
N THR A 44 -18.37 7.24 12.28
CA THR A 44 -19.58 8.04 12.52
C THR A 44 -19.78 8.36 14.01
N HIS A 45 -19.40 7.44 14.90
CA HIS A 45 -19.36 7.68 16.34
C HIS A 45 -18.33 8.74 16.71
N LEU A 46 -17.09 8.64 16.21
CA LEU A 46 -16.06 9.66 16.43
C LEU A 46 -16.56 11.04 15.99
N LEU A 47 -17.03 11.17 14.75
CA LEU A 47 -17.49 12.44 14.20
C LEU A 47 -18.63 13.04 15.03
N SER A 48 -19.59 12.21 15.43
CA SER A 48 -20.70 12.64 16.29
C SER A 48 -20.23 13.11 17.66
N SER A 49 -19.31 12.38 18.30
CA SER A 49 -18.76 12.74 19.62
C SER A 49 -17.99 14.05 19.62
N GLN A 50 -17.46 14.47 18.46
CA GLN A 50 -16.73 15.71 18.25
C GLN A 50 -17.62 16.84 17.71
N GLY A 51 -18.94 16.62 17.58
CA GLY A 51 -19.87 17.61 17.03
C GLY A 51 -19.66 17.93 15.55
N VAL A 52 -19.01 17.04 14.80
CA VAL A 52 -18.72 17.21 13.38
C VAL A 52 -19.92 16.77 12.55
N THR A 53 -20.46 17.66 11.73
CA THR A 53 -21.55 17.33 10.80
C THR A 53 -21.04 16.50 9.62
N PHE A 54 -21.68 15.36 9.38
CA PHE A 54 -21.37 14.48 8.25
C PHE A 54 -22.63 13.90 7.62
N PHE A 55 -22.47 13.31 6.43
CA PHE A 55 -23.48 12.43 5.84
C PHE A 55 -22.83 11.25 5.14
N VAL A 56 -23.53 10.12 5.14
CA VAL A 56 -23.10 8.88 4.48
C VAL A 56 -23.79 8.80 3.12
N GLN A 57 -23.03 8.54 2.05
CA GLN A 57 -23.55 8.30 0.71
C GLN A 57 -23.95 6.82 0.51
N ASP A 58 -24.62 6.51 -0.59
CA ASP A 58 -25.04 5.14 -0.92
C ASP A 58 -23.86 4.17 -1.06
N ASP A 59 -22.73 4.68 -1.57
CA ASP A 59 -21.48 3.92 -1.68
C ASP A 59 -20.67 3.88 -0.38
N LYS A 60 -21.28 4.30 0.73
CA LYS A 60 -20.72 4.36 2.09
C LYS A 60 -19.59 5.37 2.29
N THR A 61 -19.33 6.24 1.31
CA THR A 61 -18.47 7.42 1.51
C THR A 61 -19.06 8.34 2.57
N ILE A 62 -18.27 8.71 3.57
CA ILE A 62 -18.65 9.70 4.58
C ILE A 62 -18.11 11.05 4.13
N VAL A 63 -18.97 12.06 4.05
CA VAL A 63 -18.58 13.42 3.71
C VAL A 63 -18.77 14.31 4.93
N ILE A 64 -17.70 14.95 5.39
CA ILE A 64 -17.76 16.00 6.41
C ILE A 64 -18.20 17.29 5.73
N SER A 65 -19.25 17.94 6.25
CA SER A 65 -19.93 19.03 5.53
C SER A 65 -20.09 20.30 6.37
N LYS A 66 -20.07 21.46 5.69
CA LYS A 66 -20.66 22.73 6.18
C LYS A 66 -21.99 23.17 5.50
N SER A 67 -22.41 22.65 4.33
CA SER A 67 -23.80 22.75 3.79
C SER A 67 -23.96 22.06 2.41
N ARG A 68 -25.21 21.77 1.97
CA ARG A 68 -25.57 21.06 0.71
C ARG A 68 -26.18 22.00 -0.34
N SER A 69 -25.87 21.81 -1.64
CA SER A 69 -26.68 22.31 -2.77
C SER A 69 -26.80 21.27 -3.91
N LEU A 70 -28.02 21.04 -4.42
CA LEU A 70 -28.39 20.02 -5.43
C LEU A 70 -27.86 20.32 -6.85
N TRP A 71 -27.69 21.60 -7.22
CA TRP A 71 -27.14 22.01 -8.53
C TRP A 71 -25.68 21.58 -8.73
N SER A 72 -24.95 21.39 -7.64
CA SER A 72 -23.58 20.85 -7.68
C SER A 72 -23.53 19.38 -8.16
N LYS A 73 -24.61 18.60 -8.04
CA LYS A 73 -24.62 17.17 -8.44
C LYS A 73 -24.66 17.00 -9.95
N ILE A 74 -25.46 17.79 -10.65
CA ILE A 74 -25.67 17.65 -12.11
C ILE A 74 -24.46 18.17 -12.87
N LYS A 75 -23.93 19.35 -12.50
CA LYS A 75 -22.70 19.91 -13.09
C LYS A 75 -21.50 18.98 -12.89
N ARG A 76 -21.41 18.34 -11.71
CA ARG A 76 -20.38 17.34 -11.39
C ARG A 76 -20.49 16.07 -12.23
N SER A 77 -21.68 15.57 -12.53
CA SER A 77 -21.83 14.35 -13.36
C SER A 77 -21.41 14.55 -14.81
N VAL A 78 -21.75 15.69 -15.43
CA VAL A 78 -21.36 16.00 -16.81
C VAL A 78 -19.84 16.21 -16.89
N GLN A 79 -19.28 17.01 -15.99
CA GLN A 79 -17.84 17.26 -15.93
C GLN A 79 -17.04 15.98 -15.65
N LYS A 80 -17.54 15.11 -14.76
CA LYS A 80 -16.96 13.79 -14.49
C LYS A 80 -16.92 12.90 -15.74
N HIS A 81 -17.95 12.93 -16.59
CA HIS A 81 -17.96 12.13 -17.83
C HIS A 81 -16.89 12.60 -18.83
N PHE A 82 -16.71 13.92 -19.00
CA PHE A 82 -15.64 14.47 -19.84
C PHE A 82 -14.25 14.15 -19.28
N GLU A 83 -14.04 14.31 -17.97
CA GLU A 83 -12.79 13.94 -17.29
C GLU A 83 -12.49 12.44 -17.41
N GLU A 84 -13.48 11.56 -17.29
CA GLU A 84 -13.31 10.12 -17.46
C GLU A 84 -12.85 9.74 -18.87
N LYS A 85 -13.41 10.39 -19.90
CA LYS A 85 -13.02 10.18 -21.29
C LYS A 85 -11.66 10.78 -21.63
N LYS A 86 -11.29 11.91 -21.01
CA LYS A 86 -9.94 12.50 -21.14
C LYS A 86 -8.89 11.59 -20.50
N ASN A 87 -9.10 11.20 -19.25
CA ASN A 87 -8.12 10.43 -18.46
C ASN A 87 -7.88 9.04 -19.04
N SER A 88 -8.92 8.39 -19.60
CA SER A 88 -8.78 7.06 -20.23
C SER A 88 -7.93 7.04 -21.51
N LYS A 89 -7.66 8.20 -22.13
CA LYS A 89 -6.76 8.30 -23.30
C LYS A 89 -5.29 8.48 -22.92
N MET A 90 -4.98 8.68 -21.64
CA MET A 90 -3.60 8.89 -21.19
C MET A 90 -2.81 7.57 -21.18
N ASN A 91 -1.55 7.64 -21.60
CA ASN A 91 -0.62 6.50 -21.59
C ASN A 91 0.02 6.36 -20.20
N ILE A 92 -0.77 5.90 -19.21
CA ILE A 92 -0.33 5.69 -17.83
C ILE A 92 -0.09 4.20 -17.60
N TYR A 93 1.10 3.82 -17.15
CA TYR A 93 1.49 2.43 -16.92
C TYR A 93 1.82 2.16 -15.46
N ILE A 94 1.32 1.06 -14.91
CA ILE A 94 1.67 0.53 -13.59
C ILE A 94 2.46 -0.75 -13.77
N LEU A 95 3.63 -0.82 -13.13
CA LEU A 95 4.59 -1.91 -13.33
C LEU A 95 4.29 -3.21 -12.54
N ASN A 96 3.02 -3.47 -12.25
CA ASN A 96 2.53 -4.63 -11.50
C ASN A 96 1.13 -5.03 -11.96
N ASP A 97 0.59 -6.12 -11.41
CA ASP A 97 -0.72 -6.69 -11.79
C ASP A 97 -1.94 -6.02 -11.12
N LYS A 98 -1.75 -5.05 -10.21
CA LYS A 98 -2.86 -4.39 -9.51
C LYS A 98 -3.55 -3.40 -10.45
N LYS A 99 -4.82 -3.66 -10.77
CA LYS A 99 -5.65 -2.77 -11.59
C LYS A 99 -5.95 -1.48 -10.84
N VAL A 100 -5.71 -0.35 -11.49
CA VAL A 100 -6.12 0.99 -11.04
C VAL A 100 -6.75 1.71 -12.22
N LYS A 101 -7.87 2.40 -11.98
CA LYS A 101 -8.63 3.08 -13.03
C LYS A 101 -7.71 4.03 -13.83
N TRP A 102 -7.84 4.01 -15.15
CA TRP A 102 -7.06 4.83 -16.12
C TRP A 102 -5.60 4.45 -16.32
N ALA A 103 -5.08 3.43 -15.63
CA ALA A 103 -3.74 2.91 -15.86
C ALA A 103 -3.75 1.53 -16.50
N GLN A 104 -2.77 1.29 -17.36
CA GLN A 104 -2.49 0.01 -18.00
C GLN A 104 -1.49 -0.77 -17.14
N ASN A 105 -1.71 -2.08 -16.98
CA ASN A 105 -0.78 -2.94 -16.23
C ASN A 105 0.34 -3.43 -17.15
N LEU A 106 1.57 -3.30 -16.69
CA LEU A 106 2.79 -3.80 -17.32
C LEU A 106 3.63 -4.52 -16.26
N PRO A 107 3.26 -5.73 -15.82
CA PRO A 107 4.03 -6.44 -14.81
C PRO A 107 5.43 -6.74 -15.32
N VAL A 108 6.46 -6.20 -14.66
CA VAL A 108 7.88 -6.38 -15.05
C VAL A 108 8.63 -7.36 -14.16
N PHE A 109 7.99 -7.87 -13.11
CA PHE A 109 8.56 -8.87 -12.23
C PHE A 109 7.54 -9.95 -11.86
N ALA A 110 8.04 -11.06 -11.35
CA ALA A 110 7.27 -12.12 -10.73
C ALA A 110 7.78 -12.35 -9.30
N ILE A 111 6.91 -12.89 -8.46
CA ILE A 111 7.25 -13.34 -7.12
C ILE A 111 7.42 -14.85 -7.20
N GLN A 112 8.63 -15.33 -6.91
CA GLN A 112 8.93 -16.75 -6.86
C GLN A 112 9.00 -17.19 -5.40
N PRO A 113 8.06 -18.03 -4.92
CA PRO A 113 8.14 -18.62 -3.60
C PRO A 113 9.34 -19.56 -3.47
N ILE A 114 9.97 -19.58 -2.30
CA ILE A 114 11.11 -20.46 -1.99
C ILE A 114 10.60 -21.61 -1.12
N GLN A 115 10.73 -22.83 -1.63
CA GLN A 115 10.38 -24.05 -0.90
C GLN A 115 11.42 -24.37 0.15
N GLN A 116 11.00 -24.52 1.40
CA GLN A 116 11.86 -24.86 2.53
C GLN A 116 11.03 -25.32 3.73
N THR A 117 11.67 -26.04 4.66
CA THR A 117 11.07 -26.45 5.93
C THR A 117 11.47 -25.46 7.02
N ILE A 118 10.50 -25.06 7.85
CA ILE A 118 10.71 -24.11 8.94
C ILE A 118 10.06 -24.64 10.21
N ASN A 119 10.74 -24.50 11.34
CA ASN A 119 10.12 -24.69 12.66
C ASN A 119 9.58 -23.35 13.19
N LEU A 120 8.30 -23.07 12.94
CA LEU A 120 7.64 -21.86 13.47
C LEU A 120 7.37 -21.94 14.97
N GLU A 121 7.42 -23.12 15.59
CA GLU A 121 7.11 -23.28 17.02
C GLU A 121 8.11 -22.54 17.91
N ALA A 122 9.37 -22.44 17.47
CA ALA A 122 10.48 -21.80 18.18
C ALA A 122 10.36 -20.26 18.34
N TYR A 123 9.31 -19.66 17.77
CA TYR A 123 9.11 -18.21 17.73
C TYR A 123 7.81 -17.81 18.42
N ASP A 124 7.85 -16.73 19.19
CA ASP A 124 6.71 -16.16 19.90
C ASP A 124 5.77 -15.41 18.95
N ALA A 125 6.33 -14.75 17.93
CA ALA A 125 5.60 -13.91 16.98
C ALA A 125 6.26 -13.87 15.60
N LEU A 126 5.46 -13.52 14.60
CA LEU A 126 5.88 -13.35 13.20
C LEU A 126 5.77 -11.89 12.77
N ILE A 127 6.77 -11.40 12.04
CA ILE A 127 6.80 -10.04 11.50
C ILE A 127 6.66 -10.11 9.97
N PHE A 128 5.79 -9.26 9.40
CA PHE A 128 5.60 -9.14 7.95
C PHE A 128 5.63 -7.69 7.48
N THR A 129 6.50 -7.40 6.53
CA THR A 129 6.56 -6.09 5.85
C THR A 129 5.98 -6.14 4.43
N SER A 130 5.62 -7.33 3.94
CA SER A 130 5.14 -7.56 2.59
C SER A 130 3.97 -8.53 2.58
N LYS A 131 2.95 -8.22 1.78
CA LYS A 131 1.85 -9.15 1.49
C LYS A 131 2.34 -10.47 0.90
N ASN A 132 3.40 -10.43 0.09
CA ASN A 132 3.91 -11.59 -0.61
C ASN A 132 4.57 -12.58 0.37
N ALA A 133 5.15 -12.08 1.47
CA ALA A 133 5.65 -12.93 2.54
C ALA A 133 4.52 -13.73 3.20
N ILE A 134 3.34 -13.11 3.39
CA ILE A 134 2.16 -13.79 3.95
C ILE A 134 1.65 -14.86 2.97
N TYR A 135 1.52 -14.54 1.68
CA TYR A 135 1.09 -15.54 0.68
C TYR A 135 2.08 -16.71 0.58
N ALA A 136 3.39 -16.43 0.61
CA ALA A 136 4.41 -17.46 0.57
C ALA A 136 4.37 -18.36 1.81
N ILE A 137 4.36 -17.80 3.03
CA ILE A 137 4.27 -18.62 4.25
C ILE A 137 2.93 -19.37 4.34
N ASP A 138 1.84 -18.79 3.84
CA ASP A 138 0.56 -19.50 3.79
C ASP A 138 0.65 -20.72 2.88
N ALA A 139 1.36 -20.66 1.76
CA ALA A 139 1.59 -21.83 0.92
C ALA A 139 2.52 -22.86 1.60
N LEU A 140 3.52 -22.42 2.37
CA LEU A 140 4.53 -23.28 2.99
C LEU A 140 4.04 -24.00 4.25
N ASP A 141 3.47 -23.28 5.21
CA ASP A 141 3.11 -23.85 6.52
C ASP A 141 1.93 -23.11 7.16
N LYS A 142 0.74 -23.74 7.12
CA LYS A 142 -0.51 -23.17 7.69
C LYS A 142 -0.46 -22.91 9.19
N THR A 143 0.50 -23.46 9.94
CA THR A 143 0.64 -23.21 11.39
C THR A 143 0.97 -21.75 11.70
N TRP A 144 1.50 -20.98 10.73
CA TRP A 144 1.72 -19.53 10.86
C TRP A 144 0.48 -18.79 11.36
N LYS A 145 -0.72 -19.26 11.00
CA LYS A 145 -1.99 -18.62 11.36
C LYS A 145 -2.25 -18.56 12.86
N LYS A 146 -1.66 -19.51 13.62
CA LYS A 146 -1.78 -19.59 15.08
C LYS A 146 -0.82 -18.64 15.79
N LYS A 147 0.22 -18.14 15.10
CA LYS A 147 1.22 -17.25 15.68
C LYS A 147 0.74 -15.79 15.60
N PRO A 148 0.99 -14.98 16.65
CA PRO A 148 0.78 -13.54 16.61
C PRO A 148 1.52 -12.90 15.42
N ALA A 149 0.77 -12.24 14.54
CA ALA A 149 1.31 -11.55 13.37
C ALA A 149 1.38 -10.04 13.57
N TYR A 150 2.57 -9.48 13.42
CA TYR A 150 2.86 -8.06 13.45
C TYR A 150 3.16 -7.61 12.03
N VAL A 151 2.39 -6.68 11.50
CA VAL A 151 2.50 -6.27 10.09
C VAL A 151 2.76 -4.78 9.95
N ILE A 152 3.52 -4.41 8.92
CA ILE A 152 3.95 -3.01 8.73
C ILE A 152 2.80 -2.03 8.51
N ALA A 153 1.72 -2.46 7.85
CA ALA A 153 0.69 -1.54 7.38
C ALA A 153 -0.71 -2.16 7.37
N PRO A 154 -1.77 -1.33 7.43
CA PRO A 154 -3.16 -1.77 7.34
C PRO A 154 -3.48 -2.69 6.15
N GLN A 155 -2.91 -2.43 4.97
CA GLN A 155 -3.16 -3.27 3.79
C GLN A 155 -2.62 -4.70 3.97
N THR A 156 -1.47 -4.86 4.64
CA THR A 156 -0.89 -6.17 4.97
C THR A 156 -1.72 -6.86 6.05
N ALA A 157 -2.28 -6.11 7.00
CA ALA A 157 -3.19 -6.62 8.03
C ALA A 157 -4.47 -7.23 7.47
N LYS A 158 -5.05 -6.61 6.44
CA LYS A 158 -6.22 -7.16 5.73
C LYS A 158 -5.96 -8.57 5.20
N ILE A 159 -4.75 -8.82 4.68
CA ILE A 159 -4.37 -10.12 4.12
C ILE A 159 -4.23 -11.17 5.22
N VAL A 160 -3.64 -10.80 6.37
CA VAL A 160 -3.62 -11.69 7.55
C VAL A 160 -5.04 -12.10 7.93
N LYS A 161 -5.98 -11.15 8.04
CA LYS A 161 -7.37 -11.44 8.37
C LYS A 161 -8.07 -12.28 7.30
N GLN A 162 -7.89 -11.95 6.02
CA GLN A 162 -8.45 -12.68 4.89
C GLN A 162 -8.02 -14.17 4.91
N LEU A 163 -6.76 -14.43 5.25
CA LEU A 163 -6.22 -15.78 5.33
C LEU A 163 -6.47 -16.47 6.69
N LYS A 164 -7.27 -15.86 7.56
CA LYS A 164 -7.62 -16.33 8.91
C LYS A 164 -6.42 -16.46 9.86
N GLY A 165 -5.41 -15.59 9.70
CA GLY A 165 -4.28 -15.49 10.60
C GLY A 165 -4.55 -14.62 11.84
N THR A 166 -3.70 -14.77 12.85
CA THR A 166 -3.83 -14.08 14.14
C THR A 166 -3.13 -12.72 14.11
N LEU A 167 -3.77 -11.71 13.49
CA LEU A 167 -3.27 -10.33 13.51
C LEU A 167 -3.20 -9.79 14.95
N LYS A 168 -2.00 -9.41 15.40
CA LYS A 168 -1.73 -8.82 16.71
C LYS A 168 -1.48 -7.31 16.65
N PHE A 169 -0.83 -6.85 15.60
CA PHE A 169 -0.50 -5.43 15.42
C PHE A 169 -0.41 -5.07 13.95
N ALA A 170 -0.87 -3.88 13.60
CA ALA A 170 -0.64 -3.23 12.32
C ALA A 170 0.06 -1.90 12.58
N GLY A 171 1.23 -1.72 11.96
CA GLY A 171 2.03 -0.52 12.10
C GLY A 171 1.39 0.69 11.44
N LYS A 172 1.83 1.87 11.88
CA LYS A 172 1.44 3.17 11.29
C LYS A 172 2.50 3.63 10.28
N GLU A 173 3.75 3.26 10.51
CA GLU A 173 4.88 3.56 9.64
C GLU A 173 4.88 2.79 8.31
N LYS A 174 5.28 3.49 7.24
CA LYS A 174 5.36 2.93 5.87
C LYS A 174 6.77 2.47 5.51
N HIS A 175 7.71 2.58 6.43
CA HIS A 175 9.12 2.25 6.27
C HIS A 175 9.56 1.21 7.30
N GLY A 176 10.37 0.24 6.87
CA GLY A 176 10.75 -0.89 7.73
C GLY A 176 11.51 -0.50 9.01
N ASN A 177 12.34 0.56 8.97
CA ASN A 177 13.07 1.03 10.16
C ASN A 177 12.15 1.72 11.18
N GLY A 178 11.19 2.52 10.70
CA GLY A 178 10.17 3.13 11.55
C GLY A 178 9.30 2.06 12.20
N PHE A 179 8.87 1.08 11.40
CA PHE A 179 8.13 -0.06 11.90
C PHE A 179 8.91 -0.87 12.96
N ALA A 180 10.20 -1.13 12.73
CA ALA A 180 11.05 -1.79 13.74
C ALA A 180 11.06 -1.02 15.07
N SER A 181 11.05 0.31 15.02
CA SER A 181 10.99 1.15 16.22
C SER A 181 9.65 1.02 16.97
N GLU A 182 8.53 0.93 16.25
CA GLU A 182 7.21 0.68 16.87
C GLU A 182 7.12 -0.68 17.59
N LEU A 183 7.91 -1.65 17.14
CA LEU A 183 7.88 -3.02 17.64
C LEU A 183 8.70 -3.21 18.93
N LYS A 184 9.65 -2.32 19.24
CA LYS A 184 10.61 -2.49 20.36
C LYS A 184 9.92 -2.79 21.70
N GLU A 185 8.95 -1.96 22.09
CA GLU A 185 8.23 -2.17 23.34
C GLU A 185 7.22 -3.33 23.25
N LYS A 186 6.70 -3.61 22.06
CA LYS A 186 5.63 -4.61 21.85
C LYS A 186 6.15 -6.05 21.81
N LEU A 187 7.42 -6.22 21.44
CA LEU A 187 8.09 -7.50 21.26
C LEU A 187 9.23 -7.70 22.27
N LYS A 188 9.35 -6.82 23.27
CA LYS A 188 10.40 -6.89 24.30
C LYS A 188 10.47 -8.28 24.94
N LYS A 189 11.69 -8.82 25.01
CA LYS A 189 12.04 -10.16 25.53
C LYS A 189 11.42 -11.34 24.78
N GLN A 190 10.92 -11.12 23.56
CA GLN A 190 10.41 -12.19 22.71
C GLN A 190 11.45 -12.64 21.68
N LYS A 191 11.34 -13.89 21.26
CA LYS A 191 12.02 -14.41 20.07
C LYS A 191 11.06 -14.37 18.89
N VAL A 192 11.40 -13.64 17.84
CA VAL A 192 10.51 -13.34 16.71
C VAL A 192 11.15 -13.72 15.38
N LEU A 193 10.32 -14.06 14.40
CA LEU A 193 10.77 -14.39 13.05
C LEU A 193 10.27 -13.34 12.06
N TYR A 194 11.21 -12.67 11.40
CA TYR A 194 10.91 -11.78 10.29
C TYR A 194 10.82 -12.55 8.98
N ILE A 195 9.58 -12.73 8.50
CA ILE A 195 9.31 -13.42 7.24
C ILE A 195 9.32 -12.39 6.10
N ARG A 196 10.27 -12.53 5.19
CA ARG A 196 10.63 -11.51 4.20
C ARG A 196 10.91 -12.08 2.82
N GLY A 197 11.04 -11.18 1.85
CA GLY A 197 11.64 -11.49 0.55
C GLY A 197 13.17 -11.46 0.62
N ALA A 198 13.81 -11.98 -0.42
CA ALA A 198 15.28 -12.01 -0.53
C ALA A 198 15.89 -10.60 -0.44
N GLU A 199 15.30 -9.64 -1.14
CA GLU A 199 15.73 -8.24 -1.13
C GLU A 199 14.98 -7.45 -0.03
N VAL A 200 15.71 -6.71 0.81
CA VAL A 200 15.16 -5.69 1.70
C VAL A 200 15.98 -4.42 1.67
N VAL A 201 15.31 -3.31 1.97
CA VAL A 201 15.93 -1.99 2.08
C VAL A 201 16.06 -1.54 3.54
N SER A 202 15.35 -2.21 4.46
CA SER A 202 15.31 -1.84 5.89
C SER A 202 16.30 -2.63 6.72
N ASP A 203 16.80 -1.99 7.77
CA ASP A 203 17.68 -2.56 8.79
C ASP A 203 16.90 -3.17 9.98
N LEU A 204 15.69 -3.68 9.70
CA LEU A 204 14.71 -4.08 10.71
C LEU A 204 15.27 -5.10 11.70
N VAL A 205 15.99 -6.12 11.21
CA VAL A 205 16.56 -7.19 12.04
C VAL A 205 17.56 -6.64 13.03
N ASN A 206 18.50 -5.80 12.57
CA ASN A 206 19.52 -5.21 13.43
C ASN A 206 18.92 -4.25 14.45
N ILE A 207 17.92 -3.44 14.07
CA ILE A 207 17.23 -2.52 14.99
C ILE A 207 16.52 -3.28 16.12
N LEU A 208 15.96 -4.45 15.83
CA LEU A 208 15.30 -5.29 16.83
C LEU A 208 16.33 -6.03 17.70
N ASN A 209 17.36 -6.62 17.10
CA ASN A 209 18.44 -7.31 17.83
C ASN A 209 19.29 -6.37 18.69
N SER A 210 19.36 -5.08 18.35
CA SER A 210 19.97 -4.04 19.21
C SER A 210 19.06 -3.59 20.35
N SER A 211 17.84 -4.15 20.43
CA SER A 211 16.90 -4.01 21.53
C SER A 211 16.78 -5.39 22.22
N GLU A 212 16.17 -5.51 23.40
CA GLU A 212 16.05 -6.80 24.13
C GLU A 212 15.12 -7.82 23.40
N ILE A 213 15.29 -8.07 22.11
CA ILE A 213 14.47 -8.88 21.22
C ILE A 213 15.42 -9.75 20.41
N VAL A 214 15.12 -11.04 20.30
CA VAL A 214 15.84 -11.93 19.38
C VAL A 214 15.04 -12.00 18.09
N CYS A 215 15.57 -11.42 17.02
CA CYS A 215 14.95 -11.38 15.70
C CYS A 215 15.78 -12.21 14.71
N ASP A 216 15.25 -13.37 14.34
CA ASP A 216 15.76 -14.15 13.21
C ASP A 216 15.01 -13.74 11.94
N GLU A 217 15.56 -14.08 10.77
CA GLU A 217 14.90 -13.84 9.48
C GLU A 217 14.71 -15.10 8.66
N LEU A 218 13.65 -15.09 7.85
CA LEU A 218 13.31 -16.17 6.92
C LEU A 218 12.96 -15.59 5.56
N ILE A 219 13.73 -15.96 4.55
CA ILE A 219 13.51 -15.57 3.16
C ILE A 219 12.56 -16.57 2.51
N VAL A 220 11.31 -16.20 2.26
CA VAL A 220 10.27 -17.11 1.72
C VAL A 220 9.91 -16.86 0.25
N TYR A 221 10.41 -15.78 -0.34
CA TYR A 221 10.24 -15.50 -1.75
C TYR A 221 11.37 -14.63 -2.28
N GLU A 222 11.54 -14.64 -3.59
CA GLU A 222 12.40 -13.70 -4.32
C GLU A 222 11.61 -12.96 -5.41
N THR A 223 12.12 -11.79 -5.78
CA THR A 223 11.58 -11.01 -6.89
C THR A 223 12.43 -11.28 -8.12
N ILE A 224 11.82 -11.87 -9.15
CA ILE A 224 12.52 -12.16 -10.41
C ILE A 224 12.01 -11.20 -11.47
N CYS A 225 12.93 -10.50 -12.16
CA CYS A 225 12.54 -9.69 -13.30
C CYS A 225 12.01 -10.59 -14.41
N ARG A 226 10.86 -10.25 -14.96
CA ARG A 226 10.32 -10.97 -16.11
C ARG A 226 11.24 -10.72 -17.29
N GLU A 227 11.52 -11.77 -18.03
CA GLU A 227 12.21 -11.70 -19.30
C GLU A 227 11.18 -11.51 -20.41
N PHE A 228 11.42 -10.52 -21.27
CA PHE A 228 10.63 -10.28 -22.45
C PHE A 228 11.47 -10.66 -23.67
N SER A 229 10.89 -11.42 -24.61
CA SER A 229 11.59 -11.85 -25.83
C SER A 229 12.07 -10.67 -26.68
N ASN A 230 11.37 -9.54 -26.59
CA ASN A 230 11.77 -8.26 -27.18
C ASN A 230 11.69 -7.17 -26.10
N LYS A 231 12.48 -6.10 -26.28
CA LYS A 231 12.34 -4.92 -25.41
C LYS A 231 10.92 -4.37 -25.46
N ILE A 232 10.46 -3.91 -24.31
CA ILE A 232 9.19 -3.23 -24.14
C ILE A 232 9.25 -1.90 -24.89
N ILE A 233 8.29 -1.69 -25.79
CA ILE A 233 8.13 -0.43 -26.53
C ILE A 233 6.89 0.27 -25.99
N LEU A 234 7.07 1.50 -25.50
CA LEU A 234 6.00 2.35 -25.02
C LEU A 234 5.82 3.58 -25.92
N PRO A 235 4.61 4.13 -26.05
CA PRO A 235 4.38 5.35 -26.82
C PRO A 235 5.11 6.54 -26.17
N LYS A 236 5.54 7.49 -27.00
CA LYS A 236 6.10 8.78 -26.54
C LYS A 236 5.16 9.45 -25.53
N ASN A 237 5.72 10.19 -24.59
CA ASN A 237 5.00 10.85 -23.49
C ASN A 237 4.27 9.90 -22.52
N ALA A 238 4.63 8.60 -22.49
CA ALA A 238 4.12 7.68 -21.48
C ALA A 238 4.50 8.13 -20.06
N THR A 239 3.60 7.92 -19.11
CA THR A 239 3.86 8.11 -17.67
C THR A 239 3.92 6.76 -16.99
N ILE A 240 5.05 6.43 -16.37
CA ILE A 240 5.32 5.12 -15.79
C ILE A 240 5.38 5.25 -14.27
N ILE A 241 4.61 4.41 -13.58
CA ILE A 241 4.49 4.36 -12.12
C ILE A 241 5.36 3.24 -11.56
N PHE A 242 6.32 3.64 -10.73
CA PHE A 242 7.30 2.78 -10.07
C PHE A 242 6.94 2.65 -8.59
N SER A 243 6.55 1.43 -8.20
CA SER A 243 6.07 1.13 -6.85
C SER A 243 7.14 0.59 -5.90
N SER A 244 8.34 0.30 -6.42
CA SER A 244 9.48 -0.18 -5.61
C SER A 244 10.80 -0.06 -6.38
N PRO A 245 11.96 -0.13 -5.70
CA PRO A 245 13.25 -0.24 -6.37
C PRO A 245 13.32 -1.36 -7.42
N SER A 246 12.73 -2.52 -7.14
CA SER A 246 12.69 -3.64 -8.08
C SER A 246 11.95 -3.30 -9.38
N THR A 247 10.90 -2.47 -9.33
CA THR A 247 10.22 -2.02 -10.57
C THR A 247 11.12 -1.17 -11.46
N ILE A 248 12.02 -0.36 -10.88
CA ILE A 248 12.98 0.44 -11.64
C ILE A 248 13.99 -0.49 -12.32
N LYS A 249 14.61 -1.38 -11.54
CA LYS A 249 15.58 -2.38 -12.04
C LYS A 249 15.00 -3.21 -13.18
N CYS A 250 13.83 -3.82 -12.97
CA CYS A 250 13.25 -4.72 -13.96
C CYS A 250 12.70 -4.00 -15.19
N PHE A 251 12.22 -2.76 -15.04
CA PHE A 251 11.79 -1.96 -16.19
C PHE A 251 12.98 -1.55 -17.05
N LEU A 252 14.04 -0.98 -16.47
CA LEU A 252 15.22 -0.52 -17.22
C LEU A 252 16.02 -1.69 -17.84
N ALA A 253 15.89 -2.90 -17.30
CA ALA A 253 16.43 -4.11 -17.94
C ALA A 253 15.68 -4.50 -19.23
N ASN A 254 14.41 -4.11 -19.36
CA ASN A 254 13.52 -4.56 -20.44
C ASN A 254 13.04 -3.42 -21.36
N CYS A 255 13.26 -2.15 -20.99
CA CYS A 255 12.79 -0.98 -21.71
C CYS A 255 13.89 0.09 -21.71
N ASP A 256 14.19 0.62 -22.89
CA ASP A 256 15.06 1.78 -23.00
C ASP A 256 14.32 3.04 -22.55
N TRP A 257 14.98 3.84 -21.72
CA TRP A 257 14.39 5.09 -21.25
C TRP A 257 14.32 6.10 -22.38
N ASP A 258 13.11 6.59 -22.66
CA ASP A 258 12.86 7.68 -23.59
C ASP A 258 12.78 9.01 -22.85
N GLU A 259 13.42 10.05 -23.37
CA GLU A 259 13.40 11.38 -22.75
C GLU A 259 12.00 11.99 -22.63
N SER A 260 11.04 11.56 -23.47
CA SER A 260 9.65 11.98 -23.36
C SER A 260 8.89 11.31 -22.21
N PHE A 261 9.43 10.25 -21.61
CA PHE A 261 8.76 9.55 -20.52
C PHE A 261 8.75 10.37 -19.23
N LYS A 262 7.68 10.18 -18.46
CA LYS A 262 7.54 10.75 -17.12
C LYS A 262 7.57 9.61 -16.10
N ALA A 263 8.46 9.68 -15.11
CA ALA A 263 8.50 8.72 -14.01
C ALA A 263 7.71 9.24 -12.80
N ILE A 264 6.90 8.37 -12.20
CA ILE A 264 6.28 8.60 -10.90
C ILE A 264 6.79 7.55 -9.92
N ALA A 265 7.44 7.98 -8.84
CA ALA A 265 7.82 7.13 -7.74
C ALA A 265 6.72 7.15 -6.65
N ILE A 266 6.34 5.98 -6.16
CA ILE A 266 5.33 5.86 -5.09
C ILE A 266 5.74 6.52 -3.78
N GLY A 267 7.04 6.72 -3.57
CA GLY A 267 7.59 7.32 -2.36
C GLY A 267 9.08 7.59 -2.47
N LYS A 268 9.61 8.33 -1.49
CA LYS A 268 11.00 8.81 -1.46
C LYS A 268 12.03 7.69 -1.58
N THR A 269 11.81 6.57 -0.89
CA THR A 269 12.69 5.40 -0.99
C THR A 269 12.79 4.88 -2.41
N THR A 270 11.69 4.82 -3.17
CA THR A 270 11.76 4.39 -4.58
C THR A 270 12.45 5.43 -5.45
N ALA A 271 12.18 6.71 -5.20
CA ALA A 271 12.80 7.82 -5.96
C ALA A 271 14.33 7.82 -5.87
N GLN A 272 14.90 7.45 -4.73
CA GLN A 272 16.36 7.39 -4.51
C GLN A 272 17.09 6.32 -5.35
N PHE A 273 16.37 5.34 -5.89
CA PHE A 273 16.96 4.25 -6.69
C PHE A 273 16.94 4.54 -8.20
N PHE A 274 16.44 5.71 -8.63
CA PHE A 274 16.52 6.10 -10.03
C PHE A 274 17.95 6.46 -10.42
N PRO A 275 18.38 6.11 -11.65
CA PRO A 275 19.67 6.58 -12.15
C PRO A 275 19.66 8.11 -12.32
N PRO A 276 20.82 8.79 -12.25
CA PRO A 276 20.89 10.26 -12.22
C PRO A 276 20.24 10.98 -13.41
N HIS A 277 20.12 10.33 -14.56
CA HIS A 277 19.52 10.89 -15.76
C HIS A 277 17.98 10.83 -15.78
N ILE A 278 17.34 10.19 -14.80
CA ILE A 278 15.88 10.11 -14.68
C ILE A 278 15.46 10.78 -13.38
N THR A 279 14.73 11.88 -13.48
CA THR A 279 14.17 12.57 -12.32
C THR A 279 12.71 12.19 -12.12
N PRO A 280 12.36 11.38 -11.11
CA PRO A 280 10.99 10.98 -10.85
C PRO A 280 10.21 12.06 -10.09
N ILE A 281 8.90 12.11 -10.32
CA ILE A 281 7.94 12.85 -9.48
C ILE A 281 7.47 11.92 -8.37
N VAL A 282 7.51 12.37 -7.11
CA VAL A 282 7.03 11.58 -5.98
C VAL A 282 5.53 11.80 -5.79
N ALA A 283 4.77 10.71 -5.64
CA ALA A 283 3.34 10.77 -5.36
C ALA A 283 3.03 11.39 -3.98
N ASP A 284 1.84 11.97 -3.82
CA ASP A 284 1.42 12.61 -2.56
C ASP A 284 1.34 11.59 -1.40
N THR A 285 0.97 10.35 -1.71
CA THR A 285 0.87 9.25 -0.75
C THR A 285 1.37 7.95 -1.39
N THR A 286 1.76 7.01 -0.53
CA THR A 286 2.31 5.70 -0.93
C THR A 286 1.23 4.71 -1.39
N SER A 287 0.37 5.11 -2.33
CA SER A 287 -0.65 4.25 -2.95
C SER A 287 -0.59 4.36 -4.48
N LEU A 288 -0.97 3.29 -5.18
CA LEU A 288 -0.99 3.31 -6.65
C LEU A 288 -2.06 4.28 -7.17
N GLU A 289 -3.16 4.40 -6.44
CA GLU A 289 -4.25 5.33 -6.71
C GLU A 289 -3.74 6.78 -6.68
N SER A 290 -2.94 7.13 -5.68
CA SER A 290 -2.28 8.44 -5.58
C SER A 290 -1.27 8.67 -6.71
N CYS A 291 -0.53 7.64 -7.09
CA CYS A 291 0.38 7.71 -8.24
C CYS A 291 -0.37 7.99 -9.56
N VAL A 292 -1.48 7.29 -9.81
CA VAL A 292 -2.29 7.51 -11.02
C VAL A 292 -2.94 8.90 -11.00
N LYS A 293 -3.42 9.36 -9.84
CA LYS A 293 -3.93 10.73 -9.71
C LYS A 293 -2.86 11.75 -10.06
N LYS A 294 -1.63 11.58 -9.54
CA LYS A 294 -0.49 12.42 -9.89
C LYS A 294 -0.16 12.36 -11.38
N ALA A 295 -0.25 11.18 -11.98
CA ALA A 295 -0.05 10.98 -13.42
C ALA A 295 -1.06 11.78 -14.25
N ILE A 296 -2.31 11.82 -13.82
CA ILE A 296 -3.35 12.60 -14.49
C ILE A 296 -3.08 14.10 -14.33
N GLU A 297 -2.72 14.56 -13.13
CA GLU A 297 -2.41 15.97 -12.86
C GLU A 297 -1.30 16.53 -13.76
N ILE A 298 -0.24 15.74 -14.03
CA ILE A 298 0.91 16.18 -14.84
C ILE A 298 0.73 15.99 -16.36
N ASN A 299 -0.36 15.34 -16.77
CA ASN A 299 -0.73 15.13 -18.18
C ASN A 299 -2.00 15.89 -18.58
N ALA A 300 -2.62 16.60 -17.64
CA ALA A 300 -3.82 17.39 -17.85
C ALA A 300 -3.52 18.67 -18.63
#